data_AF-T1BQF4-F1
#
_entry.id   AF-T1BQF4-F1
#
_cell.length_a   1.000
_cell.length_b   1.000
_cell.length_c   1.000
_cell.angle_alpha   90.00
_cell.angle_beta   90.00
_cell.angle_gamma   90.00
#
_symmetry.space_group_name_H-M   'P 1'
#
loop_
_entity.id
_entity.type
_entity.pdbx_description
1 polymer ?
#
loop_
_entity_poly.entity_id
_entity_poly.type
_entity_poly.pdbx_seq_one_letter_code
_entity_poly.pdbx_strand_id
1 'polypeptide(L)'
;EFTDYRKTSVTAGKNIVSAVTVVEVPPITVAAVRLYDEDETGLFVVYENWAENLDKELYYRITTPKEKSNKPVPDNYCDVRVTVHTNPDKVTGVPSKIPDLFEVRVGGGTLDSRLKYAMGKLGKQITFDDFSKSGNFVDVIGVTKGKGFTGHVKRFGVKLLPRKNRKHRRMIGTLGPWHPDWVRFTVPQAGQMGSHQRTVPNIRVIKYGKVGESDDINIKGGFVGYGQVRSDYILLHGSIPGASKRLIKLRDPSRQKSQNVDKINITYISKESKQGD
;
A
#
# COMPACT_ATOMS: atom_id res chain seq x y z
N GLU A 1 -7.01 -7.83 20.74
CA GLU A 1 -8.45 -7.75 21.03
C GLU A 1 -8.93 -6.32 20.94
N PHE A 2 -10.10 -6.12 20.36
CA PHE A 2 -10.77 -4.82 20.31
C PHE A 2 -12.29 -5.03 20.25
N THR A 3 -13.06 -3.99 20.55
CA THR A 3 -14.52 -4.06 20.51
C THR A 3 -15.04 -4.15 19.06
N ASP A 4 -15.99 -5.04 18.77
CA ASP A 4 -16.59 -5.11 17.44
C ASP A 4 -17.59 -3.96 17.23
N TYR A 5 -17.24 -3.03 16.33
CA TYR A 5 -18.05 -1.86 16.00
C TYR A 5 -19.10 -2.11 14.91
N ARG A 6 -19.16 -3.30 14.33
CA ARG A 6 -20.09 -3.59 13.23
C ARG A 6 -21.48 -3.80 13.81
N LYS A 7 -22.36 -2.81 13.66
CA LYS A 7 -23.75 -2.84 14.19
C LYS A 7 -24.57 -4.06 13.73
N THR A 8 -24.30 -4.58 12.54
CA THR A 8 -25.00 -5.75 11.96
C THR A 8 -24.39 -7.10 12.36
N SER A 9 -23.29 -7.10 13.09
CA SER A 9 -22.60 -8.32 13.52
C SER A 9 -23.26 -8.92 14.76
N VAL A 10 -23.26 -10.24 14.87
CA VAL A 10 -23.73 -10.96 16.08
C VAL A 10 -22.87 -10.62 17.31
N THR A 11 -21.62 -10.21 17.08
CA THR A 11 -20.66 -9.80 18.11
C THR A 11 -20.62 -8.30 18.35
N ALA A 12 -21.55 -7.52 17.81
CA ALA A 12 -21.58 -6.06 17.99
C ALA A 12 -21.47 -5.66 19.48
N GLY A 13 -20.52 -4.77 19.78
CA GLY A 13 -20.25 -4.30 21.15
C GLY A 13 -19.47 -5.27 22.04
N LYS A 14 -19.18 -6.50 21.58
CA LYS A 14 -18.35 -7.48 22.31
C LYS A 14 -16.88 -7.34 21.91
N ASN A 15 -15.98 -7.78 22.79
CA ASN A 15 -14.56 -7.88 22.46
C ASN A 15 -14.32 -9.07 21.54
N ILE A 16 -13.60 -8.82 20.45
CA ILE A 16 -13.20 -9.84 19.49
C ILE A 16 -11.68 -9.91 19.37
N VAL A 17 -11.19 -11.12 19.11
CA VAL A 17 -9.80 -11.37 18.72
C VAL A 17 -9.74 -11.35 17.19
N SER A 18 -8.86 -10.54 16.62
CA SER A 18 -8.60 -10.56 15.18
C SER A 18 -7.12 -10.38 14.90
N ALA A 19 -6.66 -11.00 13.82
CA ALA A 19 -5.35 -10.75 13.27
C ALA A 19 -5.23 -9.30 12.80
N VAL A 20 -4.04 -8.73 12.98
CA VAL A 20 -3.66 -7.41 12.50
C VAL A 20 -2.31 -7.50 11.80
N THR A 21 -2.09 -6.64 10.81
CA THR A 21 -0.78 -6.46 10.19
C THR A 21 -0.20 -5.14 10.66
N VAL A 22 1.04 -5.18 11.15
CA VAL A 22 1.81 -3.99 11.51
C VAL A 22 2.51 -3.46 10.27
N VAL A 23 2.33 -2.17 9.97
CA VAL A 23 3.00 -1.50 8.87
C VAL A 23 3.71 -0.27 9.41
N GLU A 24 5.01 -0.19 9.19
CA GLU A 24 5.81 0.99 9.49
C GLU A 24 5.58 2.05 8.40
N VAL A 25 5.25 3.27 8.81
CA VAL A 25 4.83 4.38 7.96
C VAL A 25 5.67 5.62 8.31
N PRO A 26 6.97 5.62 7.94
CA PRO A 26 7.81 6.79 8.17
C PRO A 26 7.23 8.01 7.44
N PRO A 27 7.49 9.24 7.93
CA PRO A 27 7.09 10.44 7.23
C PRO A 27 7.75 10.49 5.83
N ILE A 28 6.95 10.86 4.83
CA ILE A 28 7.39 11.01 3.43
C ILE A 28 7.68 12.48 3.13
N THR A 29 8.60 12.77 2.21
CA THR A 29 8.97 14.16 1.86
C THR A 29 8.36 14.53 0.51
N VAL A 30 7.85 15.76 0.39
CA VAL A 30 7.34 16.31 -0.88
C VAL A 30 8.49 16.86 -1.72
N ALA A 31 8.78 16.22 -2.83
CA ALA A 31 9.86 16.58 -3.75
C ALA A 31 9.45 17.65 -4.77
N ALA A 32 8.24 17.54 -5.31
CA ALA A 32 7.75 18.43 -6.36
C ALA A 32 6.23 18.58 -6.33
N VAL A 33 5.73 19.67 -6.91
CA VAL A 33 4.33 19.90 -7.24
C VAL A 33 4.16 19.78 -8.74
N ARG A 34 3.17 19.02 -9.20
CA ARG A 34 2.79 18.85 -10.60
C ARG A 34 1.35 19.30 -10.81
N LEU A 35 1.13 20.10 -11.85
CA LEU A 35 -0.20 20.47 -12.31
C LEU A 35 -0.50 19.72 -13.60
N TYR A 36 -1.73 19.22 -13.67
CA TYR A 36 -2.24 18.50 -14.82
C TYR A 36 -3.33 19.31 -15.48
N ASP A 37 -3.37 19.24 -16.80
CA ASP A 37 -4.53 19.60 -17.59
C ASP A 37 -5.07 18.35 -18.29
N GLU A 38 -6.28 18.43 -18.84
CA GLU A 38 -6.96 17.30 -19.48
C GLU A 38 -7.28 17.61 -20.94
N ASP A 39 -6.74 16.78 -21.83
CA ASP A 39 -7.10 16.76 -23.24
C ASP A 39 -8.02 15.55 -23.54
N GLU A 40 -8.47 15.41 -24.79
CA GLU A 40 -9.24 14.24 -25.24
C GLU A 40 -8.52 12.89 -25.00
N THR A 41 -7.18 12.90 -24.89
CA THR A 41 -6.37 11.71 -24.62
C THR A 41 -6.21 11.40 -23.13
N GLY A 42 -6.55 12.36 -22.26
CA GLY A 42 -6.44 12.27 -20.81
C GLY A 42 -5.51 13.33 -20.21
N LEU A 43 -5.02 13.02 -19.01
CA LEU A 43 -4.24 13.94 -18.19
C LEU A 43 -2.78 14.03 -18.64
N PHE A 44 -2.29 15.25 -18.85
CA PHE A 44 -0.89 15.54 -19.14
C PHE A 44 -0.34 16.64 -18.21
N VAL A 45 0.98 16.66 -18.02
CA VAL A 45 1.65 17.60 -17.09
C VAL A 45 1.87 18.93 -17.80
N VAL A 46 1.25 20.00 -17.28
CA VAL A 46 1.46 21.37 -17.79
C VAL A 46 2.53 22.12 -17.01
N TYR A 47 2.68 21.80 -15.73
CA TYR A 47 3.60 22.50 -14.83
C TYR A 47 4.22 21.54 -13.83
N GLU A 48 5.49 21.76 -13.54
CA GLU A 48 6.24 21.04 -12.53
C GLU A 48 7.15 22.02 -11.78
N ASN A 49 7.12 21.97 -10.46
CA ASN A 49 7.99 22.76 -9.60
C ASN A 49 8.64 21.88 -8.54
N TRP A 50 9.98 21.84 -8.52
CA TRP A 50 10.77 21.03 -7.59
C TRP A 50 11.17 21.84 -6.36
N ALA A 51 11.31 21.16 -5.21
CA ALA A 51 11.83 21.75 -3.99
C ALA A 51 13.29 22.16 -4.18
N GLU A 52 13.71 23.25 -3.52
CA GLU A 52 15.08 23.77 -3.64
C GLU A 52 16.11 22.85 -2.97
N ASN A 53 15.77 22.36 -1.79
CA ASN A 53 16.62 21.48 -1.00
C ASN A 53 16.05 20.06 -1.09
N LEU A 54 16.50 19.31 -2.10
CA LEU A 54 16.19 17.89 -2.23
C LEU A 54 17.12 17.04 -1.37
N ASP A 55 16.59 15.95 -0.82
CA ASP A 55 17.37 15.00 -0.04
C ASP A 55 18.42 14.31 -0.93
N LYS A 56 19.65 14.20 -0.41
CA LYS A 56 20.81 13.65 -1.16
C LYS A 56 20.56 12.24 -1.70
N GLU A 57 19.76 11.44 -0.98
CA GLU A 57 19.43 10.07 -1.36
C GLU A 57 18.59 9.98 -2.64
N LEU A 58 17.87 11.05 -2.98
CA LEU A 58 17.04 11.10 -4.18
C LEU A 58 17.86 10.98 -5.47
N TYR A 59 19.15 11.38 -5.42
CA TYR A 59 20.11 11.21 -6.50
C TYR A 59 20.27 9.75 -6.94
N TYR A 60 20.07 8.77 -6.04
CA TYR A 60 20.14 7.35 -6.41
C TYR A 60 18.96 6.89 -7.27
N ARG A 61 17.86 7.65 -7.28
CA ARG A 61 16.63 7.28 -8.00
C ARG A 61 16.44 8.08 -9.29
N ILE A 62 16.75 9.37 -9.26
CA ILE A 62 16.59 10.28 -10.40
C ILE A 62 17.81 11.19 -10.53
N THR A 63 18.07 11.63 -11.75
CA THR A 63 18.96 12.77 -11.98
C THR A 63 18.22 14.02 -11.49
N THR A 64 18.68 14.59 -10.38
CA THR A 64 18.07 15.79 -9.80
C THR A 64 18.18 16.97 -10.77
N PRO A 65 17.08 17.70 -11.03
CA PRO A 65 17.13 18.88 -11.89
C PRO A 65 18.08 19.92 -11.29
N LYS A 66 19.03 20.42 -12.10
CA LYS A 66 20.07 21.37 -11.66
C LYS A 66 19.59 22.82 -11.63
N GLU A 67 18.55 23.14 -12.40
CA GLU A 67 18.04 24.50 -12.56
C GLU A 67 16.60 24.60 -12.05
N LYS A 68 16.26 25.73 -11.41
CA LYS A 68 14.87 26.06 -11.07
C LYS A 68 14.11 26.28 -12.36
N SER A 69 13.03 25.55 -12.59
CA SER A 69 12.07 25.92 -13.63
C SER A 69 11.29 27.15 -13.15
N ASN A 70 11.79 28.35 -13.48
CA ASN A 70 11.07 29.61 -13.25
C ASN A 70 9.93 29.81 -14.26
N LYS A 71 9.18 28.74 -14.56
CA LYS A 71 7.98 28.84 -15.38
C LYS A 71 6.89 29.51 -14.55
N PRO A 72 6.14 30.47 -15.10
CA PRO A 72 4.95 30.96 -14.43
C PRO A 72 3.96 29.81 -14.26
N VAL A 73 3.16 29.87 -13.18
CA VAL A 73 2.06 28.92 -12.99
C VAL A 73 1.04 29.18 -14.10
N PRO A 74 0.61 28.15 -14.85
CA PRO A 74 -0.40 28.32 -15.89
C PRO A 74 -1.77 28.65 -15.28
N ASP A 75 -2.56 29.46 -15.99
CA ASP A 75 -3.90 29.85 -15.56
C ASP A 75 -4.89 28.67 -15.61
N ASN A 76 -4.72 27.77 -16.57
CA ASN A 76 -5.58 26.60 -16.77
C ASN A 76 -4.90 25.32 -16.28
N TYR A 77 -5.58 24.60 -15.38
CA TYR A 77 -5.23 23.27 -14.93
C TYR A 77 -6.46 22.60 -14.27
N CYS A 78 -6.53 21.27 -14.33
CA CYS A 78 -7.67 20.49 -13.83
C CYS A 78 -7.35 19.68 -12.56
N ASP A 79 -6.08 19.32 -12.33
CA ASP A 79 -5.67 18.53 -11.16
C ASP A 79 -4.32 18.96 -10.58
N VAL A 80 -4.18 18.82 -9.26
CA VAL A 80 -2.96 19.15 -8.52
C VAL A 80 -2.44 17.89 -7.85
N ARG A 81 -1.18 17.55 -8.13
CA ARG A 81 -0.50 16.39 -7.55
C ARG A 81 0.83 16.79 -6.94
N VAL A 82 1.24 16.05 -5.92
CA VAL A 82 2.55 16.18 -5.32
C VAL A 82 3.35 14.92 -5.61
N THR A 83 4.58 15.09 -6.07
CA THR A 83 5.56 14.02 -6.16
C THR A 83 6.22 13.88 -4.80
N VAL A 84 6.06 12.71 -4.19
CA VAL A 84 6.59 12.38 -2.87
C VAL A 84 7.61 11.25 -2.98
N HIS A 85 8.59 11.25 -2.08
CA HIS A 85 9.48 10.12 -1.92
C HIS A 85 9.45 9.57 -0.51
N THR A 86 9.73 8.27 -0.39
CA THR A 86 9.97 7.63 0.90
C THR A 86 11.32 8.03 1.47
N ASN A 87 11.47 7.88 2.79
CA ASN A 87 12.71 8.11 3.55
C ASN A 87 13.16 6.76 4.14
N PRO A 88 13.93 5.94 3.39
CA PRO A 88 14.29 4.58 3.81
C PRO A 88 15.29 4.56 4.98
N ASP A 89 16.12 5.59 5.09
CA ASP A 89 17.01 5.89 6.22
C ASP A 89 16.32 5.84 7.59
N LYS A 90 15.06 6.25 7.66
CA LYS A 90 14.25 6.17 8.89
C LYS A 90 13.76 4.76 9.23
N VAL A 91 13.86 3.80 8.31
CA VAL A 91 13.34 2.44 8.44
C VAL A 91 14.48 1.44 8.45
N THR A 92 14.93 1.07 9.65
CA THR A 92 16.05 0.12 9.81
C THR A 92 15.71 -1.30 9.36
N GLY A 93 14.42 -1.67 9.33
CA GLY A 93 13.98 -3.01 8.92
C GLY A 93 14.17 -3.29 7.43
N VAL A 94 14.27 -2.25 6.60
CA VAL A 94 14.38 -2.36 5.13
C VAL A 94 15.84 -2.13 4.70
N PRO A 95 16.45 -3.05 3.94
CA PRO A 95 17.85 -2.91 3.53
C PRO A 95 18.09 -1.88 2.41
N SER A 96 17.03 -1.45 1.72
CA SER A 96 17.14 -0.47 0.64
C SER A 96 17.43 0.92 1.22
N LYS A 97 18.43 1.59 0.66
CA LYS A 97 18.71 3.03 0.89
C LYS A 97 18.17 3.91 -0.23
N ILE A 98 17.59 3.30 -1.27
CA ILE A 98 17.10 4.03 -2.43
C ILE A 98 15.64 4.42 -2.16
N PRO A 99 15.29 5.72 -2.24
CA PRO A 99 13.92 6.16 -2.04
C PRO A 99 13.03 5.75 -3.22
N ASP A 100 11.77 5.47 -2.93
CA ASP A 100 10.75 5.23 -3.94
C ASP A 100 9.96 6.52 -4.18
N LEU A 101 9.91 6.95 -5.44
CA LEU A 101 9.23 8.16 -5.89
C LEU A 101 7.84 7.80 -6.46
N PHE A 102 6.80 8.52 -6.04
CA PHE A 102 5.47 8.39 -6.63
C PHE A 102 4.65 9.67 -6.44
N GLU A 103 3.55 9.77 -7.18
CA GLU A 103 2.63 10.90 -7.07
C GLU A 103 1.48 10.60 -6.12
N VAL A 104 1.07 11.64 -5.40
CA VAL A 104 -0.15 11.65 -4.59
C VAL A 104 -1.00 12.84 -5.04
N ARG A 105 -2.28 12.58 -5.30
CA ARG A 105 -3.24 13.62 -5.64
C ARG A 105 -3.59 14.42 -4.40
N VAL A 106 -3.62 15.75 -4.50
CA VAL A 106 -4.11 16.62 -3.43
C VAL A 106 -5.63 16.77 -3.58
N GLY A 107 -6.38 16.23 -2.62
CA GLY A 107 -7.84 16.30 -2.60
C GLY A 107 -8.40 17.50 -1.81
N GLY A 108 -9.72 17.70 -1.91
CA GLY A 108 -10.48 18.69 -1.11
C GLY A 108 -10.55 20.10 -1.70
N GLY A 109 -11.55 20.90 -1.29
CA GLY A 109 -11.66 22.32 -1.63
C GLY A 109 -11.62 22.67 -3.13
N THR A 110 -11.27 23.93 -3.41
CA THR A 110 -11.07 24.50 -4.76
C THR A 110 -9.65 24.25 -5.28
N LEU A 111 -9.43 24.36 -6.59
CA LEU A 111 -8.11 24.16 -7.22
C LEU A 111 -7.02 25.05 -6.61
N ASP A 112 -7.32 26.34 -6.41
CA ASP A 112 -6.37 27.28 -5.78
C ASP A 112 -6.00 26.89 -4.36
N SER A 113 -6.95 26.36 -3.59
CA SER A 113 -6.68 25.89 -2.23
C SER A 113 -5.75 24.68 -2.22
N ARG A 114 -5.90 23.76 -3.19
CA ARG A 114 -5.01 22.61 -3.37
C ARG A 114 -3.61 23.04 -3.77
N LEU A 115 -3.50 23.99 -4.69
CA LEU A 115 -2.23 24.54 -5.14
C LEU A 115 -1.48 25.22 -3.98
N LYS A 116 -2.17 26.09 -3.23
CA LYS A 116 -1.59 26.75 -2.04
C LYS A 116 -1.12 25.75 -1.00
N TYR A 117 -1.91 24.70 -0.73
CA TYR A 117 -1.52 23.63 0.18
C TYR A 117 -0.29 22.87 -0.31
N ALA A 118 -0.28 22.47 -1.59
CA ALA A 118 0.81 21.74 -2.22
C ALA A 118 2.12 22.53 -2.18
N MET A 119 2.08 23.82 -2.55
CA MET A 119 3.24 24.72 -2.48
C MET A 119 3.70 24.92 -1.04
N GLY A 120 2.78 25.05 -0.08
CA GLY A 120 3.11 25.18 1.34
C GLY A 120 3.75 23.95 1.97
N LYS A 121 3.53 22.76 1.38
CA LYS A 121 4.12 21.47 1.81
C LYS A 121 5.35 21.08 0.98
N LEU A 122 5.74 21.84 -0.04
CA LEU A 122 6.92 21.57 -0.86
C LEU A 122 8.19 21.55 0.02
N GLY A 123 9.00 20.50 -0.10
CA GLY A 123 10.19 20.28 0.74
C GLY A 123 9.90 19.92 2.20
N LYS A 124 8.63 19.79 2.60
CA LYS A 124 8.24 19.40 3.96
C LYS A 124 7.87 17.93 4.02
N GLN A 125 7.91 17.39 5.24
CA GLN A 125 7.47 16.04 5.54
C GLN A 125 5.96 15.99 5.76
N ILE A 126 5.35 14.91 5.28
CA ILE A 126 3.95 14.54 5.47
C ILE A 126 3.92 13.28 6.34
N THR A 127 3.12 13.32 7.39
CA THR A 127 2.92 12.20 8.31
C THR A 127 1.64 11.45 7.98
N PHE A 128 1.43 10.26 8.56
CA PHE A 128 0.19 9.52 8.36
C PHE A 128 -1.05 10.27 8.86
N ASP A 129 -0.90 11.11 9.90
CA ASP A 129 -1.98 11.89 10.50
C ASP A 129 -2.57 12.95 9.53
N ASP A 130 -1.73 13.45 8.60
CA ASP A 130 -2.17 14.35 7.52
C ASP A 130 -3.08 13.61 6.50
N PHE A 131 -2.99 12.28 6.42
CA PHE A 131 -3.73 11.46 5.46
C PHE A 131 -4.98 10.82 6.06
N SER A 132 -4.84 10.08 7.16
CA SER A 132 -5.95 9.33 7.76
C SER A 132 -5.78 9.18 9.27
N LYS A 133 -6.88 8.84 9.95
CA LYS A 133 -6.94 8.65 11.40
C LYS A 133 -7.26 7.20 11.75
N SER A 134 -7.10 6.86 13.03
CA SER A 134 -7.55 5.57 13.56
C SER A 134 -9.06 5.42 13.38
N GLY A 135 -9.53 4.21 13.06
CA GLY A 135 -10.94 3.89 12.83
C GLY A 135 -11.45 4.18 11.41
N ASN A 136 -10.71 4.93 10.60
CA ASN A 136 -10.98 5.08 9.18
C ASN A 136 -10.67 3.80 8.39
N PHE A 137 -11.29 3.69 7.21
CA PHE A 137 -10.95 2.66 6.22
C PHE A 137 -9.95 3.19 5.21
N VAL A 138 -9.09 2.31 4.72
CA VAL A 138 -8.13 2.57 3.65
C VAL A 138 -8.13 1.41 2.66
N ASP A 139 -7.88 1.72 1.37
CA ASP A 139 -7.58 0.68 0.39
C ASP A 139 -6.05 0.48 0.35
N VAL A 140 -5.62 -0.78 0.42
CA VAL A 140 -4.20 -1.13 0.45
C VAL A 140 -3.78 -1.67 -0.91
N ILE A 141 -2.83 -0.99 -1.56
CA ILE A 141 -2.29 -1.34 -2.87
C ILE A 141 -0.87 -1.85 -2.68
N GLY A 142 -0.62 -3.07 -3.14
CA GLY A 142 0.69 -3.68 -3.00
C GLY A 142 0.96 -4.76 -4.04
N VAL A 143 2.21 -5.20 -4.08
CA VAL A 143 2.64 -6.33 -4.91
C VAL A 143 2.73 -7.58 -4.06
N THR A 144 1.88 -8.55 -4.35
CA THR A 144 1.80 -9.83 -3.63
C THR A 144 3.13 -10.57 -3.56
N LYS A 145 3.32 -11.42 -2.53
CA LYS A 145 4.51 -12.27 -2.39
C LYS A 145 4.71 -13.15 -3.63
N GLY A 146 5.89 -13.11 -4.22
CA GLY A 146 6.26 -13.95 -5.36
C GLY A 146 6.31 -15.42 -4.98
N LYS A 147 5.75 -16.28 -5.83
CA LYS A 147 5.79 -17.75 -5.66
C LYS A 147 6.48 -18.46 -6.84
N GLY A 148 7.02 -17.68 -7.79
CA GLY A 148 7.71 -18.18 -8.99
C GLY A 148 6.76 -18.84 -9.99
N PHE A 149 7.32 -19.72 -10.84
CA PHE A 149 6.55 -20.56 -11.73
C PHE A 149 5.80 -21.62 -10.93
N THR A 150 4.49 -21.70 -11.12
CA THR A 150 3.63 -22.67 -10.42
C THR A 150 2.74 -23.41 -11.40
N GLY A 151 2.47 -24.69 -11.09
CA GLY A 151 1.56 -25.51 -11.87
C GLY A 151 0.09 -25.10 -11.70
N HIS A 152 -0.75 -25.61 -12.61
CA HIS A 152 -2.20 -25.38 -12.71
C HIS A 152 -2.93 -25.39 -11.35
N VAL A 153 -2.67 -26.43 -10.54
CA VAL A 153 -3.36 -26.67 -9.26
C VAL A 153 -3.15 -25.52 -8.27
N LYS A 154 -1.90 -25.08 -8.08
CA LYS A 154 -1.58 -24.04 -7.08
C LYS A 154 -1.98 -22.64 -7.59
N ARG A 155 -1.87 -22.41 -8.90
CA ARG A 155 -2.12 -21.11 -9.53
C ARG A 155 -3.62 -20.80 -9.64
N PHE A 156 -4.41 -21.78 -10.08
CA PHE A 156 -5.83 -21.63 -10.40
C PHE A 156 -6.76 -22.41 -9.48
N GLY A 157 -6.24 -23.24 -8.55
CA GLY A 157 -7.07 -24.03 -7.65
C GLY A 157 -7.78 -25.20 -8.32
N VAL A 158 -7.30 -25.67 -9.48
CA VAL A 158 -7.94 -26.82 -10.18
C VAL A 158 -7.81 -28.10 -9.38
N LYS A 159 -8.86 -28.94 -9.44
CA LYS A 159 -8.87 -30.25 -8.78
C LYS A 159 -7.75 -31.14 -9.30
N LEU A 160 -7.08 -31.83 -8.39
CA LEU A 160 -6.05 -32.82 -8.74
C LEU A 160 -6.67 -34.02 -9.45
N LEU A 161 -6.01 -34.55 -10.48
CA LEU A 161 -6.46 -35.76 -11.16
C LEU A 161 -6.35 -37.00 -10.24
N PRO A 162 -7.16 -38.05 -10.48
CA PRO A 162 -7.15 -39.27 -9.69
C PRO A 162 -5.77 -39.92 -9.57
N ARG A 163 -5.56 -40.70 -8.50
CA ARG A 163 -4.29 -41.40 -8.24
C ARG A 163 -3.86 -42.30 -9.41
N LYS A 164 -4.83 -42.94 -10.08
CA LYS A 164 -4.60 -43.85 -11.20
C LYS A 164 -4.29 -43.14 -12.53
N ASN A 165 -4.27 -41.80 -12.58
CA ASN A 165 -3.98 -41.10 -13.83
C ASN A 165 -2.52 -41.32 -14.26
N ARG A 166 -2.31 -41.63 -15.53
CA ARG A 166 -0.98 -41.90 -16.10
C ARG A 166 -0.21 -40.58 -16.31
N LYS A 167 1.12 -40.61 -16.13
CA LYS A 167 2.08 -39.50 -16.28
C LYS A 167 1.99 -38.39 -15.23
N HIS A 168 0.91 -37.61 -15.21
CA HIS A 168 0.83 -36.42 -14.36
C HIS A 168 -0.51 -36.29 -13.65
N ARG A 169 -0.47 -35.92 -12.38
CA ARG A 169 -1.67 -35.67 -11.57
C ARG A 169 -1.99 -34.19 -11.38
N ARG A 170 -0.95 -33.34 -11.39
CA ARG A 170 -1.02 -31.89 -11.13
C ARG A 170 -1.20 -31.07 -12.43
N MET A 171 -2.15 -31.50 -13.25
CA MET A 171 -2.50 -30.86 -14.52
C MET A 171 -4.01 -30.85 -14.72
N ILE A 172 -4.46 -30.23 -15.80
CA ILE A 172 -5.86 -30.25 -16.22
C ILE A 172 -6.08 -31.44 -17.16
N GLY A 173 -7.30 -31.99 -17.15
CA GLY A 173 -7.65 -33.14 -18.00
C GLY A 173 -7.76 -32.79 -19.49
N THR A 174 -8.54 -31.76 -19.83
CA THR A 174 -8.74 -31.28 -21.21
C THR A 174 -8.43 -29.80 -21.34
N LEU A 175 -7.83 -29.40 -22.45
CA LEU A 175 -7.51 -27.99 -22.77
C LEU A 175 -8.66 -27.27 -23.48
N GLY A 176 -9.64 -28.00 -24.01
CA GLY A 176 -10.76 -27.43 -24.77
C GLY A 176 -11.44 -28.45 -25.68
N PRO A 177 -12.56 -28.07 -26.33
CA PRO A 177 -13.16 -28.84 -27.41
C PRO A 177 -12.27 -28.83 -28.68
N TRP A 178 -12.62 -29.62 -29.69
CA TRP A 178 -11.92 -29.62 -30.99
C TRP A 178 -12.01 -28.24 -31.66
N HIS A 179 -13.22 -27.73 -31.88
CA HIS A 179 -13.45 -26.39 -32.45
C HIS A 179 -13.80 -25.40 -31.33
N PRO A 180 -13.10 -24.25 -31.19
CA PRO A 180 -12.06 -23.70 -32.08
C PRO A 180 -10.69 -24.38 -31.91
N ASP A 181 -9.89 -24.40 -32.98
CA ASP A 181 -8.58 -25.07 -33.06
C ASP A 181 -7.45 -24.31 -32.32
N TRP A 182 -7.76 -23.65 -31.20
CA TRP A 182 -6.80 -22.98 -30.34
C TRP A 182 -7.20 -23.07 -28.87
N VAL A 183 -6.19 -22.98 -27.99
CA VAL A 183 -6.42 -22.94 -26.54
C VAL A 183 -6.91 -21.54 -26.15
N ARG A 184 -8.08 -21.46 -25.53
CA ARG A 184 -8.65 -20.20 -25.05
C ARG A 184 -7.81 -19.65 -23.88
N PHE A 185 -7.68 -18.34 -23.80
CA PHE A 185 -6.99 -17.65 -22.69
C PHE A 185 -7.63 -17.92 -21.31
N THR A 186 -8.90 -18.33 -21.29
CA THR A 186 -9.65 -18.69 -20.08
C THR A 186 -9.22 -20.04 -19.50
N VAL A 187 -8.53 -20.87 -20.28
CA VAL A 187 -8.09 -22.20 -19.85
C VAL A 187 -6.94 -22.02 -18.84
N PRO A 188 -7.04 -22.61 -17.64
CA PRO A 188 -6.00 -22.43 -16.64
C PRO A 188 -4.68 -23.03 -17.13
N GLN A 189 -3.57 -22.30 -17.01
CA GLN A 189 -2.25 -22.76 -17.45
C GLN A 189 -1.21 -22.60 -16.35
N ALA A 190 -0.19 -23.47 -16.31
CA ALA A 190 0.96 -23.24 -15.45
C ALA A 190 1.64 -21.91 -15.80
N GLY A 191 2.27 -21.27 -14.81
CA GLY A 191 2.95 -19.99 -15.04
C GLY A 191 3.24 -19.24 -13.76
N GLN A 192 3.64 -17.97 -13.92
CA GLN A 192 3.96 -17.08 -12.82
C GLN A 192 2.77 -16.94 -11.85
N MET A 193 3.06 -17.11 -10.56
CA MET A 193 2.12 -16.85 -9.48
C MET A 193 2.73 -15.91 -8.45
N GLY A 194 1.94 -14.91 -8.04
CA GLY A 194 2.39 -13.87 -7.14
C GLY A 194 3.28 -12.86 -7.85
N SER A 195 3.78 -11.87 -7.10
CA SER A 195 4.38 -10.67 -7.69
C SER A 195 3.42 -9.90 -8.61
N HIS A 196 2.11 -10.04 -8.38
CA HIS A 196 1.08 -9.27 -9.06
C HIS A 196 0.64 -8.10 -8.20
N GLN A 197 0.36 -6.96 -8.83
CA GLN A 197 -0.26 -5.81 -8.18
C GLN A 197 -1.71 -6.16 -7.80
N ARG A 198 -2.07 -5.93 -6.54
CA ARG A 198 -3.43 -6.13 -6.02
C ARG A 198 -3.80 -4.99 -5.10
N THR A 199 -5.08 -4.65 -5.12
CA THR A 199 -5.69 -3.70 -4.21
C THR A 199 -6.64 -4.46 -3.31
N VAL A 200 -6.41 -4.42 -2.00
CA VAL A 200 -7.34 -4.94 -1.01
C VAL A 200 -8.14 -3.76 -0.46
N PRO A 201 -9.44 -3.66 -0.79
CA PRO A 201 -10.24 -2.53 -0.40
C PRO A 201 -10.75 -2.64 1.04
N ASN A 202 -11.10 -1.49 1.63
CA ASN A 202 -11.81 -1.39 2.91
C ASN A 202 -11.12 -2.09 4.08
N ILE A 203 -9.81 -1.93 4.23
CA ILE A 203 -9.10 -2.36 5.44
C ILE A 203 -9.22 -1.25 6.48
N ARG A 204 -9.61 -1.61 7.71
CA ARG A 204 -9.73 -0.64 8.80
C ARG A 204 -8.37 -0.40 9.46
N VAL A 205 -8.07 0.87 9.70
CA VAL A 205 -6.94 1.30 10.55
C VAL A 205 -7.37 1.14 12.00
N ILE A 206 -6.71 0.26 12.74
CA ILE A 206 -7.01 -0.04 14.14
C ILE A 206 -6.33 0.96 15.08
N LYS A 207 -5.04 1.20 14.87
CA LYS A 207 -4.22 2.15 15.64
C LYS A 207 -3.24 2.84 14.69
N TYR A 208 -3.00 4.12 14.92
CA TYR A 208 -1.81 4.83 14.45
C TYR A 208 -0.98 5.17 15.70
N GLY A 209 0.29 4.78 15.70
CA GLY A 209 1.25 5.04 16.78
C GLY A 209 2.45 5.81 16.24
N LYS A 210 2.96 6.75 17.02
CA LYS A 210 4.15 7.54 16.68
C LYS A 210 5.43 6.85 17.16
N VAL A 211 6.60 7.31 16.68
CA VAL A 211 7.95 6.83 17.05
C VAL A 211 8.11 6.45 18.54
N GLY A 212 7.59 7.28 19.46
CA GLY A 212 7.69 7.07 20.91
C GLY A 212 6.82 5.94 21.50
N GLU A 213 5.89 5.39 20.72
CA GLU A 213 4.99 4.29 21.13
C GLU A 213 5.38 2.96 20.46
N SER A 214 6.59 2.85 19.91
CA SER A 214 7.05 1.65 19.19
C SER A 214 7.20 0.43 20.12
N ASP A 215 7.52 0.63 21.39
CA ASP A 215 7.57 -0.43 22.41
C ASP A 215 6.18 -1.03 22.72
N ASP A 216 5.10 -0.33 22.36
CA ASP A 216 3.73 -0.84 22.50
C ASP A 216 3.37 -1.90 21.47
N ILE A 217 4.14 -2.02 20.39
CA ILE A 217 3.86 -2.96 19.31
C ILE A 217 4.98 -3.99 19.11
N ASN A 218 6.21 -3.65 19.49
CA ASN A 218 7.34 -4.53 19.29
C ASN A 218 7.18 -5.86 20.06
N ILE A 219 7.38 -6.94 19.32
CA ILE A 219 7.28 -8.31 19.80
C ILE A 219 8.61 -8.73 20.44
N LYS A 220 8.58 -9.61 21.44
CA LYS A 220 9.79 -10.25 22.00
C LYS A 220 10.59 -10.92 20.88
N GLY A 221 11.85 -10.52 20.69
CA GLY A 221 12.71 -11.03 19.61
C GLY A 221 12.50 -10.38 18.24
N GLY A 222 11.59 -9.42 18.12
CA GLY A 222 11.29 -8.68 16.88
C GLY A 222 10.44 -9.44 15.87
N PHE A 223 10.02 -8.75 14.82
CA PHE A 223 9.22 -9.32 13.74
C PHE A 223 10.09 -10.19 12.82
N VAL A 224 9.63 -11.42 12.57
CA VAL A 224 10.34 -12.41 11.74
C VAL A 224 10.59 -11.86 10.33
N GLY A 225 11.86 -11.81 9.93
CA GLY A 225 12.23 -11.31 8.61
C GLY A 225 11.96 -9.81 8.41
N TYR A 226 11.77 -9.04 9.48
CA TYR A 226 11.66 -7.58 9.45
C TYR A 226 12.65 -6.93 10.44
N GLY A 227 12.53 -7.26 11.73
CA GLY A 227 13.26 -6.62 12.82
C GLY A 227 12.30 -5.92 13.80
N GLN A 228 12.79 -4.91 14.50
CA GLN A 228 11.96 -4.05 15.34
C GLN A 228 11.42 -2.87 14.53
N VAL A 229 10.20 -2.44 14.85
CA VAL A 229 9.60 -1.21 14.33
C VAL A 229 10.12 -0.04 15.15
N ARG A 230 10.61 1.01 14.50
CA ARG A 230 11.22 2.17 15.19
C ARG A 230 10.57 3.50 14.84
N SER A 231 10.05 3.63 13.63
CA SER A 231 9.33 4.84 13.21
C SER A 231 7.83 4.71 13.47
N ASP A 232 7.08 5.69 12.98
CA ASP A 232 5.62 5.70 13.01
C ASP A 232 5.05 4.40 12.43
N TYR A 233 3.96 3.91 13.00
CA TYR A 233 3.35 2.65 12.57
C TYR A 233 1.84 2.70 12.58
N ILE A 234 1.24 1.83 11.79
CA ILE A 234 -0.19 1.57 11.79
C ILE A 234 -0.48 0.09 12.01
N LEU A 235 -1.58 -0.16 12.69
CA LEU A 235 -2.18 -1.49 12.79
C LEU A 235 -3.34 -1.56 11.82
N LEU A 236 -3.23 -2.43 10.84
CA LEU A 236 -4.27 -2.67 9.86
C LEU A 236 -5.00 -3.98 10.17
N HIS A 237 -6.32 -3.95 10.06
CA HIS A 237 -7.15 -5.13 10.30
C HIS A 237 -6.88 -6.24 9.27
N GLY A 238 -6.57 -7.45 9.74
CA GLY A 238 -6.38 -8.62 8.89
C GLY A 238 -5.03 -8.65 8.19
N SER A 239 -5.00 -9.16 6.96
CA SER A 239 -3.79 -9.37 6.15
C SER A 239 -3.69 -8.40 4.98
N ILE A 240 -2.47 -8.16 4.54
CA ILE A 240 -2.13 -7.20 3.47
C ILE A 240 -1.36 -7.91 2.35
N PRO A 241 -1.51 -7.50 1.08
CA PRO A 241 -0.71 -8.02 -0.01
C PRO A 241 0.78 -7.63 0.14
N GLY A 242 1.65 -8.62 0.21
CA GLY A 242 3.09 -8.38 0.19
C GLY A 242 3.88 -9.43 0.94
N ALA A 243 5.20 -9.33 0.87
CA ALA A 243 6.09 -9.93 1.86
C ALA A 243 6.50 -8.83 2.86
N SER A 244 7.13 -9.20 3.97
CA SER A 244 7.78 -8.23 4.85
C SER A 244 8.78 -7.36 4.06
N LYS A 245 8.99 -6.13 4.52
CA LYS A 245 9.92 -5.14 3.92
C LYS A 245 9.52 -4.58 2.54
N ARG A 246 8.37 -4.96 1.98
CA ARG A 246 7.92 -4.45 0.68
C ARG A 246 7.11 -3.17 0.83
N LEU A 247 7.35 -2.20 -0.04
CA LEU A 247 6.54 -0.98 -0.14
C LEU A 247 5.08 -1.32 -0.42
N ILE A 248 4.20 -0.67 0.33
CA ILE A 248 2.75 -0.72 0.18
C ILE A 248 2.26 0.72 0.09
N LYS A 249 1.28 0.96 -0.78
CA LYS A 249 0.63 2.27 -0.94
C LYS A 249 -0.77 2.22 -0.34
N LEU A 250 -1.15 3.27 0.36
CA LEU A 250 -2.48 3.46 0.91
C LEU A 250 -3.20 4.53 0.10
N ARG A 251 -4.51 4.40 -0.03
CA ARG A 251 -5.37 5.44 -0.59
C ARG A 251 -6.70 5.47 0.15
N ASP A 252 -7.45 6.54 -0.07
CA ASP A 252 -8.83 6.63 0.40
C ASP A 252 -9.68 5.47 -0.14
N PRO A 253 -10.62 4.97 0.68
CA PRO A 253 -11.39 3.79 0.34
C PRO A 253 -12.37 4.09 -0.79
N SER A 254 -12.21 3.38 -1.92
CA SER A 254 -13.06 3.59 -3.10
C SER A 254 -14.47 3.04 -2.95
N ARG A 255 -14.66 2.06 -2.05
CA ARG A 255 -15.89 1.26 -1.95
C ARG A 255 -16.36 1.11 -0.50
N GLN A 256 -16.27 2.19 0.27
CA GLN A 256 -16.66 2.18 1.68
C GLN A 256 -18.17 1.98 1.83
N LYS A 257 -18.56 0.94 2.58
CA LYS A 257 -19.96 0.66 2.94
C LYS A 257 -20.28 1.00 4.40
N SER A 258 -19.31 0.79 5.29
CA SER A 258 -19.47 1.02 6.73
C SER A 258 -18.94 2.38 7.11
N GLN A 259 -19.61 3.06 8.03
CA GLN A 259 -19.14 4.35 8.55
C GLN A 259 -17.79 4.21 9.27
N ASN A 260 -17.04 5.32 9.25
CA ASN A 260 -15.84 5.47 10.08
C ASN A 260 -16.23 5.53 11.56
N VAL A 261 -15.29 5.18 12.42
CA VAL A 261 -15.43 5.25 13.87
C VAL A 261 -14.32 6.15 14.39
N ASP A 262 -14.61 7.07 15.31
CA ASP A 262 -13.63 8.06 15.77
C ASP A 262 -12.46 7.41 16.53
N LYS A 263 -12.73 6.36 17.32
CA LYS A 263 -11.70 5.63 18.05
C LYS A 263 -12.08 4.16 18.24
N ILE A 264 -11.08 3.30 18.07
CA ILE A 264 -11.17 1.88 18.42
C ILE A 264 -10.55 1.67 19.80
N ASN A 265 -11.33 1.07 20.69
CA ASN A 265 -10.93 0.61 22.00
C ASN A 265 -10.23 -0.73 21.84
N ILE A 266 -8.91 -0.68 21.98
CA ILE A 266 -8.03 -1.85 21.95
C ILE A 266 -7.84 -2.29 23.39
N THR A 267 -8.25 -3.52 23.71
CA THR A 267 -8.10 -4.06 25.06
C THR A 267 -6.76 -4.76 25.24
N TYR A 268 -6.27 -5.45 24.20
CA TYR A 268 -5.05 -6.24 24.27
C TYR A 268 -4.33 -6.32 22.92
N ILE A 269 -2.99 -6.25 22.94
CA ILE A 269 -2.12 -6.51 21.79
C ILE A 269 -1.13 -7.60 22.19
N SER A 270 -1.12 -8.73 21.46
CA SER A 270 -0.16 -9.82 21.71
C SER A 270 1.25 -9.38 21.30
N LYS A 271 2.17 -9.38 22.27
CA LYS A 271 3.60 -9.09 22.09
C LYS A 271 4.49 -10.36 22.15
N GLU A 272 3.87 -11.53 22.10
CA GLU A 272 4.57 -12.82 22.16
C GLU A 272 5.39 -13.05 20.91
N SER A 273 6.58 -13.64 21.09
CA SER A 273 7.48 -14.02 20.00
C SER A 273 6.73 -14.77 18.91
N LYS A 274 7.07 -14.49 17.67
CA LYS A 274 6.56 -15.25 16.50
C LYS A 274 7.63 -16.18 15.93
N GLN A 275 8.75 -16.34 16.63
CA GLN A 275 9.79 -17.32 16.35
C GLN A 275 9.54 -18.57 17.19
N GLY A 276 8.89 -19.58 16.61
CA GLY A 276 8.44 -20.76 17.36
C GLY A 276 7.11 -20.53 18.08
N ASP A 277 6.87 -21.30 19.13
CA ASP A 277 5.71 -21.19 20.04
C ASP A 277 5.97 -20.17 21.16
#